data_AF-A0A7V6RM09-F1
#
_entry.id   AF-A0A7V6RM09-F1
#
_cell.length_a   1.000
_cell.length_b   1.000
_cell.length_c   1.000
_cell.angle_alpha   90.00
_cell.angle_beta   90.00
_cell.angle_gamma   90.00
#
_symmetry.space_group_name_H-M   'P 1'
#
loop_
_entity.id
_entity.type
_entity.pdbx_description
1 polymer ?
#
loop_
_entity_poly.entity_id
_entity_poly.type
_entity_poly.pdbx_seq_one_letter_code
_entity_poly.pdbx_strand_id
1 'polypeptide(L)' 'EKKQVQMMVQKILKMDHIARPDDAADALALAICHLHSRRLNQISRRVR' A
#
# COMPACT_ATOMS: atom_id res chain seq x y z
N GLU A 1 -13.23 -0.16 7.78
CA GLU A 1 -12.08 0.73 7.46
C GLU A 1 -10.70 0.12 7.77
N LYS A 2 -10.13 0.17 9.00
CA LYS A 2 -8.72 -0.26 9.27
C LYS A 2 -8.38 -1.69 8.83
N LYS A 3 -9.24 -2.67 9.17
CA LYS A 3 -9.07 -4.07 8.77
C LYS A 3 -9.10 -4.28 7.24
N GLN A 4 -9.84 -3.46 6.51
CA GLN A 4 -9.89 -3.55 5.05
C GLN A 4 -8.56 -3.16 4.41
N VAL A 5 -7.92 -2.09 4.92
CA VAL A 5 -6.58 -1.68 4.49
C VAL A 5 -5.56 -2.78 4.81
N GLN A 6 -5.62 -3.37 6.00
CA GLN A 6 -4.74 -4.47 6.39
C GLN A 6 -4.90 -5.72 5.49
N MET A 7 -6.14 -6.10 5.14
CA MET A 7 -6.41 -7.20 4.19
C MET A 7 -5.93 -6.85 2.77
N MET A 8 -6.04 -5.58 2.36
CA MET A 8 -5.52 -5.11 1.08
C MET A 8 -4.00 -5.24 1.03
N VAL A 9 -3.28 -4.79 2.07
CA VAL A 9 -1.82 -4.93 2.18
C VAL A 9 -1.41 -6.40 2.11
N GLN A 10 -2.08 -7.27 2.87
CA GLN A 10 -1.83 -8.72 2.85
C GLN A 10 -1.94 -9.28 1.43
N LYS A 11 -3.02 -8.95 0.70
CA LYS A 11 -3.26 -9.45 -0.66
C LYS A 11 -2.25 -8.91 -1.66
N ILE A 12 -1.91 -7.62 -1.61
CA ILE A 12 -0.92 -7.02 -2.52
C ILE A 12 0.45 -7.65 -2.34
N LEU A 13 0.85 -7.90 -1.09
CA LEU A 13 2.16 -8.47 -0.76
C LEU A 13 2.17 -10.00 -0.70
N LYS A 14 1.03 -10.66 -0.99
CA LYS A 14 0.85 -12.11 -0.95
C LYS A 14 1.30 -12.74 0.39
N MET A 15 0.96 -12.09 1.50
CA MET A 15 1.30 -12.58 2.83
C MET A 15 0.30 -13.64 3.30
N ASP A 16 0.77 -14.70 3.96
CA ASP A 16 -0.09 -15.76 4.50
C ASP A 16 -1.05 -15.24 5.58
N HIS A 17 -0.65 -14.20 6.30
CA HIS A 17 -1.43 -13.56 7.37
C HIS A 17 -1.32 -12.04 7.31
N ILE A 18 -2.25 -11.35 7.98
CA ILE A 18 -2.19 -9.88 8.15
C ILE A 18 -0.90 -9.51 8.88
N ALA A 19 -0.17 -8.52 8.36
CA ALA A 19 1.05 -8.02 8.97
C ALA A 19 0.83 -7.62 10.43
N ARG A 20 1.68 -8.14 11.33
CA ARG A 20 1.70 -7.80 12.76
C ARG A 20 3.11 -7.36 13.15
N PRO A 21 3.26 -6.41 14.11
CA PRO A 21 2.20 -5.68 14.81
C PRO A 21 1.43 -4.73 13.89
N ASP A 22 0.32 -4.17 14.37
CA ASP A 22 -0.55 -3.28 13.58
C ASP A 22 0.21 -2.13 12.91
N ASP A 23 1.21 -1.57 13.59
CA ASP A 23 2.07 -0.48 13.07
C ASP A 23 2.86 -0.91 11.83
N ALA A 24 3.22 -2.19 11.72
CA ALA A 24 3.88 -2.72 10.53
C ALA A 24 2.93 -2.74 9.32
N ALA A 25 1.66 -3.09 9.53
CA ALA A 25 0.65 -3.02 8.47
C ALA A 25 0.42 -1.57 8.00
N ASP A 26 0.41 -0.63 8.95
CA ASP A 26 0.24 0.80 8.67
C ASP A 26 1.46 1.35 7.90
N ALA A 27 2.69 0.96 8.26
CA ALA A 27 3.90 1.32 7.53
C ALA A 27 3.92 0.76 6.09
N LEU A 28 3.52 -0.50 5.92
CA LEU A 28 3.41 -1.12 4.60
C LEU A 28 2.35 -0.44 3.72
N ALA A 29 1.20 -0.09 4.31
CA ALA A 29 0.16 0.66 3.61
C ALA A 29 0.68 2.02 3.11
N LEU A 30 1.41 2.77 3.95
CA LEU A 30 2.03 4.04 3.56
C LEU A 30 3.03 3.87 2.41
N ALA A 31 3.88 2.85 2.46
CA ALA A 31 4.84 2.57 1.40
C ALA A 31 4.17 2.25 0.06
N ILE A 32 3.12 1.41 0.07
CA ILE A 32 2.33 1.06 -1.13
C ILE A 32 1.67 2.32 -1.70
N CYS A 33 1.02 3.12 -0.84
CA CYS A 33 0.39 4.38 -1.25
C CYS A 33 1.40 5.34 -1.88
N HIS A 34 2.58 5.50 -1.26
CA HIS A 34 3.65 6.36 -1.77
C HIS A 34 4.14 5.90 -3.15
N LEU A 35 4.36 4.61 -3.34
CA LEU A 35 4.78 4.05 -4.63
C LEU A 35 3.73 4.28 -5.73
N HIS A 36 2.46 4.01 -5.44
CA HIS A 36 1.38 4.24 -6.38
C HIS A 36 1.21 5.72 -6.73
N SER A 37 1.25 6.61 -5.73
CA SER A 37 1.20 8.05 -5.94
C SER A 37 2.35 8.54 -6.81
N ARG A 38 3.58 8.07 -6.56
CA ARG A 38 4.74 8.40 -7.41
C ARG A 38 4.57 7.93 -8.85
N ARG A 39 4.07 6.71 -9.06
CA ARG A 39 3.81 6.17 -10.40
C ARG A 39 2.75 6.99 -11.14
N LEU A 40 1.64 7.32 -10.48
CA LEU A 40 0.59 8.17 -11.05
C LEU A 40 1.12 9.55 -11.42
N ASN A 41 1.90 10.18 -10.53
CA ASN A 41 2.54 11.47 -10.81
C ASN A 41 3.51 11.40 -11.99
N GLN A 42 4.28 10.33 -12.12
CA GLN A 42 5.17 10.14 -13.28
C GLN A 42 4.39 10.01 -14.59
N ILE A 43 3.28 9.26 -14.59
CA ILE A 43 2.41 9.13 -15.78
C ILE A 43 1.80 10.49 -16.13
N SER A 44 1.22 11.19 -15.17
CA SER A 44 0.62 12.52 -15.37
C SER A 44 1.62 13.55 -15.92
N ARG A 45 2.91 13.44 -15.53
CA ARG A 45 3.99 14.31 -16.05
C ARG A 45 4.46 13.93 -17.45
N ARG A 46 4.22 12.69 -17.92
CA ARG A 46 4.53 12.27 -19.29
C ARG A 46 3.42 12.64 -20.28
N VAL A 47 2.20 12.85 -19.80
CA VAL A 47 1.02 13.18 -20.63
C VAL A 47 0.78 14.69 -20.75
N ARG A 48 1.41 15.50 -19.88
CA ARG A 48 1.54 16.96 -20.07
C ARG A 48 2.77 17.28 -20.90
#